data_AF-A0A3L8GQD6-F1
#
_entry.id   AF-A0A3L8GQD6-F1
#
_cell.length_a   1.000
_cell.length_b   1.000
_cell.length_c   1.000
_cell.angle_alpha   90.00
_cell.angle_beta   90.00
_cell.angle_gamma   90.00
#
_symmetry.space_group_name_H-M   'P 1'
#
loop_
_entity.id
_entity.type
_entity.pdbx_description
1 polymer ?
#
loop_
_entity_poly.entity_id
_entity_poly.type
_entity_poly.pdbx_seq_one_letter_code
_entity_poly.pdbx_strand_id
1 'polypeptide(L)'
;MMEELQKYRKISLDFRRNSSNMLNTKYSDGLLYLIRFKEFIDKNDIIRQILEDIWTDLPKDFNEELVSEDNNSGWRNFNIPIDESKHLKLCYDYLNKIIENNDDLAGLSSTFFLTSSKKFNDKIREFLKKAFKPLVDYINDQLSQKIMELTGVNQAMSQITQNIENNYGTASAVGAGTISSVNNVSVTDVETVKKLCSDILIDLAGLNMFSEDDKEIIIDDIETIQSEVSADSPKKIKLKKAWNSIHGFIPKIPAGLGITLQFMELGEKLSTFFF
;
A
#
# COMPACT_ATOMS: atom_id res chain seq x y z
N MET A 1 3.98 6.63 -27.74
CA MET A 1 4.57 5.68 -26.77
C MET A 1 4.53 6.19 -25.33
N MET A 2 5.22 7.28 -24.95
CA MET A 2 5.20 7.76 -23.55
C MET A 2 3.83 8.32 -23.10
N GLU A 3 3.15 9.06 -23.98
CA GLU A 3 1.79 9.59 -23.72
C GLU A 3 0.74 8.47 -23.60
N GLU A 4 0.85 7.45 -24.45
CA GLU A 4 0.00 6.26 -24.43
C GLU A 4 0.21 5.43 -23.16
N LEU A 5 1.46 5.24 -22.74
CA LEU A 5 1.80 4.57 -21.48
C LEU A 5 1.21 5.30 -20.26
N GLN A 6 1.30 6.64 -20.23
CA GLN A 6 0.67 7.44 -19.18
C GLN A 6 -0.86 7.30 -19.18
N LYS A 7 -1.49 7.25 -20.37
CA LYS A 7 -2.93 7.01 -20.53
C LYS A 7 -3.35 5.67 -19.90
N TYR A 8 -2.67 4.58 -20.25
CA TYR A 8 -2.97 3.24 -19.68
C TYR A 8 -2.75 3.18 -18.17
N ARG A 9 -1.70 3.83 -17.64
CA ARG A 9 -1.46 3.90 -16.19
C ARG A 9 -2.56 4.63 -15.44
N LYS A 10 -3.03 5.76 -16.00
CA LYS A 10 -4.14 6.51 -15.41
C LYS A 10 -5.42 5.67 -15.39
N ILE A 11 -5.75 5.02 -16.51
CA ILE A 11 -6.92 4.14 -16.60
C ILE A 11 -6.81 2.97 -15.62
N SER A 12 -5.65 2.33 -15.52
CA SER A 12 -5.41 1.24 -14.55
C SER A 12 -5.60 1.71 -13.10
N LEU A 13 -5.14 2.92 -12.75
CA LEU A 13 -5.36 3.48 -11.42
C LEU A 13 -6.85 3.74 -11.15
N ASP A 14 -7.53 4.41 -12.07
CA ASP A 14 -8.95 4.74 -11.93
C ASP A 14 -9.83 3.48 -11.91
N PHE A 15 -9.48 2.47 -12.71
CA PHE A 15 -10.16 1.18 -12.73
C PHE A 15 -10.01 0.46 -11.39
N ARG A 16 -8.79 0.38 -10.82
CA ARG A 16 -8.56 -0.23 -9.49
C ARG A 16 -9.36 0.47 -8.39
N ARG A 17 -9.49 1.79 -8.45
CA ARG A 17 -10.31 2.55 -7.50
C ARG A 17 -11.80 2.22 -7.63
N ASN A 18 -12.33 2.22 -8.85
CA ASN A 18 -13.75 1.92 -9.08
C ASN A 18 -14.10 0.47 -8.74
N SER A 19 -13.27 -0.48 -9.14
CA SER A 19 -13.48 -1.90 -8.83
C SER A 19 -13.35 -2.19 -7.33
N SER A 20 -12.37 -1.59 -6.64
CA SER A 20 -12.25 -1.72 -5.19
C SER A 20 -13.47 -1.17 -4.46
N ASN A 21 -13.98 -0.01 -4.86
CA ASN A 21 -15.20 0.56 -4.28
C ASN A 21 -16.41 -0.37 -4.50
N MET A 22 -16.59 -0.87 -5.73
CA MET A 22 -17.66 -1.81 -6.04
C MET A 22 -17.54 -3.09 -5.20
N LEU A 23 -16.38 -3.75 -5.18
CA LEU A 23 -16.19 -5.02 -4.45
C LEU A 23 -16.32 -4.86 -2.93
N ASN A 24 -16.15 -3.65 -2.39
CA ASN A 24 -16.28 -3.34 -0.96
C ASN A 24 -17.54 -2.53 -0.63
N THR A 25 -18.55 -2.55 -1.50
CA THR A 25 -19.86 -1.91 -1.28
C THR A 25 -20.47 -2.37 0.04
N LYS A 26 -21.00 -1.41 0.81
CA LYS A 26 -21.72 -1.68 2.06
C LYS A 26 -23.23 -1.61 1.82
N TYR A 27 -23.98 -2.16 2.76
CA TYR A 27 -25.44 -2.12 2.79
C TYR A 27 -25.99 -0.70 2.58
N SER A 28 -25.40 0.30 3.24
CA SER A 28 -25.83 1.71 3.16
C SER A 28 -25.61 2.36 1.79
N ASP A 29 -24.75 1.78 0.96
CA ASP A 29 -24.37 2.37 -0.33
C ASP A 29 -25.35 1.99 -1.45
N GLY A 30 -26.20 0.99 -1.23
CA GLY A 30 -27.09 0.44 -2.25
C GLY A 30 -26.34 0.08 -3.52
N LEU A 31 -26.89 0.46 -4.69
CA LEU A 31 -26.29 0.20 -6.00
C LEU A 31 -25.27 1.25 -6.45
N LEU A 32 -24.99 2.29 -5.66
CA LEU A 32 -24.20 3.45 -6.08
C LEU A 32 -22.85 3.06 -6.69
N TYR A 33 -22.09 2.17 -6.05
CA TYR A 33 -20.76 1.79 -6.52
C TYR A 33 -20.79 0.79 -7.68
N LEU A 34 -21.86 0.01 -7.83
CA LEU A 34 -22.07 -0.83 -9.02
C LEU A 34 -22.36 0.04 -10.24
N ILE A 35 -23.23 1.05 -10.08
CA ILE A 35 -23.54 2.03 -11.13
C ILE A 35 -22.29 2.79 -11.54
N ARG A 36 -21.52 3.32 -10.57
CA ARG A 36 -20.26 4.04 -10.88
C ARG A 36 -19.23 3.17 -11.59
N PHE A 37 -19.07 1.92 -11.16
CA PHE A 37 -18.19 0.97 -11.83
C PHE A 37 -18.65 0.71 -13.25
N LYS A 38 -19.96 0.48 -13.44
CA LYS A 38 -20.55 0.24 -14.75
C LYS A 38 -20.38 1.42 -15.71
N GLU A 39 -20.73 2.62 -15.26
CA GLU A 39 -20.53 3.82 -16.05
C GLU A 39 -19.07 4.04 -16.44
N PHE A 40 -18.13 3.72 -15.53
CA PHE A 40 -16.71 3.86 -15.81
C PHE A 40 -16.24 2.91 -16.91
N ILE A 41 -16.61 1.62 -16.84
CA ILE A 41 -16.20 0.63 -17.85
C ILE A 41 -16.88 0.88 -19.20
N ASP A 42 -18.13 1.36 -19.22
CA ASP A 42 -18.88 1.64 -20.46
C ASP A 42 -18.37 2.87 -21.19
N LYS A 43 -18.02 3.94 -20.44
CA LYS A 43 -17.58 5.22 -21.01
C LYS A 43 -16.10 5.23 -21.40
N ASN A 44 -15.30 4.30 -20.89
CA ASN A 44 -13.88 4.23 -21.18
C ASN A 44 -13.63 3.39 -22.43
N ASP A 45 -13.30 4.04 -23.55
CA ASP A 45 -13.12 3.36 -24.84
C ASP A 45 -12.10 2.20 -24.81
N ILE A 46 -11.02 2.30 -24.01
CA ILE A 46 -10.02 1.24 -23.90
C ILE A 46 -10.60 0.02 -23.17
N ILE A 47 -11.33 0.24 -22.07
CA ILE A 47 -11.98 -0.85 -21.35
C ILE A 47 -13.10 -1.44 -22.19
N ARG A 48 -13.88 -0.61 -22.89
CA ARG A 48 -14.91 -1.08 -23.82
C ARG A 48 -14.31 -1.98 -24.91
N GLN A 49 -13.19 -1.58 -25.50
CA GLN A 49 -12.49 -2.42 -26.48
C GLN A 49 -12.04 -3.76 -25.87
N ILE A 50 -11.41 -3.73 -24.69
CA ILE A 50 -11.03 -4.96 -23.96
C ILE A 50 -12.24 -5.89 -23.80
N LEU A 51 -13.38 -5.34 -23.41
CA LEU A 51 -14.61 -6.09 -23.23
C LEU A 51 -15.16 -6.65 -24.55
N GLU A 52 -15.21 -5.84 -25.60
CA GLU A 52 -15.63 -6.25 -26.95
C GLU A 52 -14.76 -7.40 -27.49
N ASP A 53 -13.44 -7.34 -27.27
CA ASP A 53 -12.49 -8.36 -27.70
C ASP A 53 -12.74 -9.71 -27.00
N ILE A 54 -13.11 -9.71 -25.71
CA ILE A 54 -13.40 -10.95 -24.93
C ILE A 54 -14.49 -11.79 -25.59
N TRP A 55 -15.57 -11.14 -26.01
CA TRP A 55 -16.79 -11.82 -26.45
C TRP A 55 -17.08 -11.62 -27.95
N THR A 56 -16.09 -11.22 -28.73
CA THR A 56 -16.22 -11.11 -30.20
C THR A 56 -16.66 -12.42 -30.84
N ASP A 57 -16.19 -13.56 -30.30
CA ASP A 57 -16.50 -14.89 -30.83
C ASP A 57 -17.77 -15.51 -30.23
N LEU A 58 -18.47 -14.82 -29.32
CA LEU A 58 -19.71 -15.34 -28.76
C LEU A 58 -20.85 -15.29 -29.80
N PRO A 59 -21.78 -16.25 -29.78
CA PRO A 59 -22.97 -16.22 -30.62
C PRO A 59 -23.76 -14.93 -30.41
N LYS A 60 -24.33 -14.39 -31.49
CA LYS A 60 -25.15 -13.16 -31.44
C LYS A 60 -26.39 -13.30 -30.55
N ASP A 61 -26.86 -14.53 -30.36
CA ASP A 61 -28.01 -14.91 -29.54
C ASP A 61 -27.62 -15.50 -28.17
N PHE A 62 -26.39 -15.24 -27.71
CA PHE A 62 -25.92 -15.67 -26.39
C PHE A 62 -26.86 -15.20 -25.27
N ASN A 63 -27.48 -16.15 -24.56
CA ASN A 63 -28.54 -15.91 -23.59
C ASN A 63 -28.44 -16.79 -22.33
N GLU A 64 -27.25 -17.35 -22.07
CA GLU A 64 -26.99 -18.09 -20.83
C GLU A 64 -27.17 -17.17 -19.60
N GLU A 65 -27.46 -17.73 -18.43
CA GLU A 65 -27.60 -16.96 -17.19
C GLU A 65 -26.53 -17.35 -16.15
N LEU A 66 -25.85 -16.33 -15.60
CA LEU A 66 -24.85 -16.52 -14.55
C LEU A 66 -25.43 -17.18 -13.29
N VAL A 67 -26.72 -16.97 -13.04
CA VAL A 67 -27.39 -17.37 -11.81
C VAL A 67 -28.64 -18.18 -12.14
N SER A 68 -28.77 -19.34 -11.49
CA SER A 68 -30.00 -20.14 -11.48
C SER A 68 -30.64 -20.11 -10.09
N GLU A 69 -31.94 -20.34 -10.03
CA GLU A 69 -32.70 -20.49 -8.78
C GLU A 69 -33.15 -21.94 -8.61
N ASP A 70 -32.96 -22.50 -7.42
CA ASP A 70 -33.45 -23.81 -7.05
C ASP A 70 -34.94 -23.72 -6.71
N ASN A 71 -35.78 -24.34 -7.55
CA ASN A 71 -37.24 -24.25 -7.44
C ASN A 71 -37.82 -24.78 -6.12
N ASN A 72 -37.08 -25.63 -5.40
CA ASN A 72 -37.58 -26.25 -4.17
C ASN A 72 -37.23 -25.43 -2.93
N SER A 73 -36.09 -24.74 -2.96
CA SER A 73 -35.53 -24.07 -1.79
C SER A 73 -35.47 -22.55 -1.90
N GLY A 74 -35.62 -22.01 -3.11
CA GLY A 74 -35.46 -20.58 -3.41
C GLY A 74 -34.01 -20.10 -3.33
N TRP A 75 -33.05 -20.99 -3.10
CA TRP A 75 -31.62 -20.66 -3.09
C TRP A 75 -31.12 -20.45 -4.51
N ARG A 76 -30.21 -19.48 -4.67
CA ARG A 76 -29.57 -19.19 -5.94
C ARG A 76 -28.16 -19.76 -6.02
N ASN A 77 -27.77 -20.18 -7.21
CA ASN A 77 -26.49 -20.79 -7.51
C ASN A 77 -25.82 -20.09 -8.70
N PHE A 78 -24.49 -20.02 -8.68
CA PHE A 78 -23.70 -19.52 -9.81
C PHE A 78 -23.47 -20.66 -10.82
N ASN A 79 -23.90 -20.46 -12.06
CA ASN A 79 -23.62 -21.32 -13.19
C ASN A 79 -22.36 -20.80 -13.89
N ILE A 80 -21.18 -21.12 -13.36
CA ILE A 80 -19.91 -20.65 -13.92
C ILE A 80 -19.54 -21.54 -15.12
N PRO A 81 -19.53 -21.03 -16.37
CA PRO A 81 -19.10 -21.82 -17.51
C PRO A 81 -17.59 -22.05 -17.47
N ILE A 82 -17.14 -23.15 -18.08
CA ILE A 82 -15.71 -23.46 -18.22
C ILE A 82 -15.03 -22.47 -19.17
N ASP A 83 -15.75 -22.01 -20.18
CA ASP A 83 -15.29 -21.01 -21.13
C ASP A 83 -15.20 -19.63 -20.46
N GLU A 84 -14.00 -19.05 -20.46
CA GLU A 84 -13.71 -17.78 -19.80
C GLU A 84 -14.47 -16.61 -20.44
N SER A 85 -14.51 -16.52 -21.78
CA SER A 85 -15.24 -15.46 -22.48
C SER A 85 -16.73 -15.46 -22.13
N LYS A 86 -17.36 -16.64 -22.11
CA LYS A 86 -18.75 -16.79 -21.63
C LYS A 86 -18.88 -16.33 -20.19
N HIS A 87 -18.00 -16.78 -19.29
CA HIS A 87 -18.08 -16.42 -17.88
C HIS A 87 -18.01 -14.90 -17.67
N LEU A 88 -17.04 -14.25 -18.31
CA LEU A 88 -16.83 -12.82 -18.20
C LEU A 88 -17.99 -12.01 -18.80
N LYS A 89 -18.55 -12.47 -19.93
CA LYS A 89 -19.76 -11.90 -20.52
C LYS A 89 -20.94 -11.99 -19.55
N LEU A 90 -21.14 -13.16 -18.93
CA LEU A 90 -22.20 -13.38 -17.95
C LEU A 90 -22.03 -12.52 -16.69
N CYS A 91 -20.80 -12.30 -16.21
CA CYS A 91 -20.52 -11.34 -15.14
C CYS A 91 -20.98 -9.92 -15.52
N TYR A 92 -20.65 -9.46 -16.73
CA TYR A 92 -21.03 -8.14 -17.20
C TYR A 92 -22.56 -8.00 -17.40
N ASP A 93 -23.21 -9.00 -18.01
CA ASP A 93 -24.65 -8.98 -18.24
C ASP A 93 -25.43 -9.07 -16.92
N TYR A 94 -24.93 -9.83 -15.95
CA TYR A 94 -25.53 -9.88 -14.62
C TYR A 94 -25.39 -8.55 -13.85
N LEU A 95 -24.28 -7.83 -14.03
CA LEU A 95 -24.13 -6.48 -13.48
C LEU A 95 -25.20 -5.52 -14.06
N ASN A 96 -25.45 -5.57 -15.38
CA ASN A 96 -26.53 -4.82 -16.00
C ASN A 96 -27.89 -5.17 -15.39
N LYS A 97 -28.20 -6.47 -15.33
CA LYS A 97 -29.48 -6.98 -14.81
C LYS A 97 -29.77 -6.47 -13.39
N ILE A 98 -28.78 -6.53 -12.50
CA ILE A 98 -28.91 -6.02 -11.12
C ILE A 98 -29.23 -4.52 -11.09
N ILE A 99 -28.52 -3.74 -11.91
CA ILE A 99 -28.69 -2.29 -11.97
C ILE A 99 -30.05 -1.93 -12.57
N GLU A 100 -30.44 -2.56 -13.67
CA GLU A 100 -31.69 -2.31 -14.39
C GLU A 100 -32.92 -2.68 -13.55
N ASN A 101 -32.85 -3.80 -12.82
CA ASN A 101 -33.91 -4.23 -11.92
C ASN A 101 -33.96 -3.41 -10.62
N ASN A 102 -32.95 -2.58 -10.37
CA ASN A 102 -32.77 -1.87 -9.10
C ASN A 102 -32.82 -2.84 -7.90
N ASP A 103 -32.12 -3.96 -8.01
CA ASP A 103 -32.13 -5.03 -7.01
C ASP A 103 -31.60 -4.56 -5.65
N ASP A 104 -32.25 -4.98 -4.57
CA ASP A 104 -31.70 -4.84 -3.22
C ASP A 104 -30.52 -5.82 -3.04
N LEU A 105 -29.30 -5.29 -2.99
CA LEU A 105 -28.09 -6.09 -2.82
C LEU A 105 -28.11 -6.93 -1.54
N ALA A 106 -28.74 -6.45 -0.46
CA ALA A 106 -28.76 -7.16 0.81
C ALA A 106 -29.64 -8.41 0.73
N GLY A 107 -30.85 -8.25 0.19
CA GLY A 107 -31.76 -9.33 -0.12
C GLY A 107 -31.16 -10.29 -1.13
N LEU A 108 -30.68 -9.78 -2.27
CA LEU A 108 -30.09 -10.59 -3.34
C LEU A 108 -28.91 -11.42 -2.84
N SER A 109 -27.93 -10.80 -2.17
CA SER A 109 -26.77 -11.54 -1.62
C SER A 109 -27.17 -12.57 -0.56
N SER A 110 -28.29 -12.37 0.13
CA SER A 110 -28.83 -13.32 1.10
C SER A 110 -29.51 -14.54 0.49
N THR A 111 -29.79 -14.53 -0.82
CA THR A 111 -30.32 -15.68 -1.56
C THR A 111 -29.23 -16.67 -1.98
N PHE A 112 -27.97 -16.44 -1.63
CA PHE A 112 -26.85 -17.34 -1.92
C PHE A 112 -26.19 -17.87 -0.64
N PHE A 113 -25.73 -19.11 -0.69
CA PHE A 113 -24.96 -19.73 0.40
C PHE A 113 -23.45 -19.52 0.21
N LEU A 114 -22.98 -18.27 0.31
CA LEU A 114 -21.56 -17.91 0.07
C LEU A 114 -20.72 -17.76 1.33
N THR A 115 -21.37 -17.52 2.47
CA THR A 115 -20.69 -17.27 3.75
C THR A 115 -21.56 -17.69 4.92
N SER A 116 -20.93 -18.09 6.02
CA SER A 116 -21.60 -18.34 7.30
C SER A 116 -21.89 -17.05 8.09
N SER A 117 -21.40 -15.88 7.63
CA SER A 117 -21.67 -14.61 8.29
C SER A 117 -23.15 -14.21 8.20
N LYS A 118 -23.68 -13.70 9.31
CA LYS A 118 -25.03 -13.16 9.39
C LYS A 118 -25.10 -11.66 9.03
N LYS A 119 -23.97 -10.99 8.83
CA LYS A 119 -23.91 -9.55 8.55
C LYS A 119 -24.13 -9.27 7.06
N PHE A 120 -25.05 -8.37 6.72
CA PHE A 120 -25.32 -7.99 5.33
C PHE A 120 -24.07 -7.53 4.58
N ASN A 121 -23.22 -6.69 5.19
CA ASN A 121 -21.99 -6.23 4.53
C ASN A 121 -21.05 -7.38 4.14
N ASP A 122 -20.95 -8.43 4.95
CA ASP A 122 -20.11 -9.58 4.61
C ASP A 122 -20.73 -10.38 3.47
N LYS A 123 -22.05 -10.62 3.51
CA LYS A 123 -22.78 -11.32 2.43
C LYS A 123 -22.67 -10.57 1.11
N ILE A 124 -22.91 -9.26 1.12
CA ILE A 124 -22.77 -8.38 -0.05
C ILE A 124 -21.36 -8.50 -0.61
N ARG A 125 -20.32 -8.35 0.22
CA ARG A 125 -18.93 -8.45 -0.23
C ARG A 125 -18.61 -9.79 -0.87
N GLU A 126 -19.00 -10.91 -0.24
CA GLU A 126 -18.71 -12.24 -0.79
C GLU A 126 -19.52 -12.51 -2.07
N PHE A 127 -20.75 -12.03 -2.17
CA PHE A 127 -21.53 -12.04 -3.40
C PHE A 127 -20.84 -11.26 -4.52
N LEU A 128 -20.47 -10.00 -4.27
CA LEU A 128 -19.83 -9.15 -5.28
C LEU A 128 -18.48 -9.72 -5.74
N LYS A 129 -17.69 -10.30 -4.81
CA LYS A 129 -16.46 -11.00 -5.17
C LYS A 129 -16.74 -12.21 -6.05
N LYS A 130 -17.73 -13.05 -5.68
CA LYS A 130 -18.06 -14.25 -6.45
C LYS A 130 -18.60 -13.92 -7.85
N ALA A 131 -19.42 -12.87 -7.96
CA ALA A 131 -20.08 -12.49 -9.21
C ALA A 131 -19.19 -11.67 -10.15
N PHE A 132 -18.36 -10.75 -9.62
CA PHE A 132 -17.73 -9.71 -10.45
C PHE A 132 -16.20 -9.65 -10.36
N LYS A 133 -15.58 -10.28 -9.36
CA LYS A 133 -14.11 -10.31 -9.28
C LYS A 133 -13.45 -10.93 -10.53
N PRO A 134 -13.98 -11.99 -11.16
CA PRO A 134 -13.41 -12.51 -12.40
C PRO A 134 -13.29 -11.47 -13.52
N LEU A 135 -14.35 -10.68 -13.73
CA LEU A 135 -14.34 -9.55 -14.68
C LEU A 135 -13.34 -8.46 -14.29
N VAL A 136 -13.27 -8.14 -12.99
CA VAL A 136 -12.31 -7.15 -12.47
C VAL A 136 -10.87 -7.59 -12.71
N ASP A 137 -10.55 -8.85 -12.40
CA ASP A 137 -9.22 -9.41 -12.54
C ASP A 137 -8.81 -9.41 -14.02
N TYR A 138 -9.69 -9.86 -14.91
CA TYR A 138 -9.40 -9.88 -16.35
C TYR A 138 -9.07 -8.49 -16.91
N ILE A 139 -9.90 -7.48 -16.63
CA ILE A 139 -9.64 -6.12 -17.12
C ILE A 139 -8.32 -5.58 -16.54
N ASN A 140 -8.04 -5.84 -15.26
CA ASN A 140 -6.76 -5.47 -14.64
C ASN A 140 -5.58 -6.12 -15.36
N ASP A 141 -5.69 -7.40 -15.70
CA ASP A 141 -4.64 -8.15 -16.38
C ASP A 141 -4.40 -7.60 -17.79
N GLN A 142 -5.45 -7.33 -18.57
CA GLN A 142 -5.32 -6.73 -19.91
C GLN A 142 -4.68 -5.34 -19.87
N LEU A 143 -5.09 -4.49 -18.93
CA LEU A 143 -4.45 -3.18 -18.72
C LEU A 143 -2.98 -3.34 -18.32
N SER A 144 -2.66 -4.31 -17.47
CA SER A 144 -1.29 -4.57 -16.98
C SER A 144 -0.39 -5.12 -18.07
N GLN A 145 -0.89 -6.06 -18.88
CA GLN A 145 -0.20 -6.58 -20.06
C GLN A 145 0.11 -5.44 -21.03
N LYS A 146 -0.85 -4.56 -21.31
CA LYS A 146 -0.62 -3.43 -22.21
C LYS A 146 0.39 -2.42 -21.67
N ILE A 147 0.38 -2.15 -20.36
CA ILE A 147 1.41 -1.33 -19.71
C ILE A 147 2.78 -1.99 -19.84
N MET A 148 2.88 -3.31 -19.67
CA MET A 148 4.13 -4.06 -19.81
C MET A 148 4.68 -3.98 -21.24
N GLU A 149 3.82 -4.20 -22.24
CA GLU A 149 4.16 -4.04 -23.66
C GLU A 149 4.70 -2.64 -23.96
N LEU A 150 4.00 -1.60 -23.51
CA LEU A 150 4.36 -0.20 -23.74
C LEU A 150 5.59 0.25 -22.95
N THR A 151 5.90 -0.41 -21.83
CA THR A 151 7.10 -0.15 -21.03
C THR A 151 8.34 -0.79 -21.68
N GLY A 152 8.16 -1.93 -22.36
CA GLY A 152 9.24 -2.69 -23.00
C GLY A 152 10.17 -3.41 -22.00
N VAL A 153 10.92 -4.40 -22.47
CA VAL A 153 11.86 -5.22 -21.66
C VAL A 153 13.07 -4.41 -21.15
N ASN A 154 13.25 -3.16 -21.59
CA ASN A 154 14.44 -2.32 -21.32
C ASN A 154 14.16 -1.08 -20.47
N GLN A 155 13.10 -1.06 -19.67
CA GLN A 155 13.12 -0.28 -18.45
C GLN A 155 13.14 -1.26 -17.30
N ALA A 156 14.34 -1.49 -16.73
CA ALA A 156 14.45 -2.10 -15.42
C ALA A 156 13.48 -1.35 -14.51
N MET A 157 12.38 -1.99 -14.14
CA MET A 157 11.51 -1.45 -13.11
C MET A 157 12.37 -1.39 -11.87
N SER A 158 12.77 -0.20 -11.44
CA SER A 158 13.29 -0.02 -10.09
C SER A 158 12.19 -0.47 -9.15
N GLN A 159 12.32 -1.68 -8.62
CA GLN A 159 11.44 -2.18 -7.58
C GLN A 159 11.68 -1.32 -6.34
N ILE A 160 10.71 -0.47 -6.03
CA ILE A 160 10.67 0.25 -4.78
C ILE A 160 9.99 -0.68 -3.76
N THR A 161 10.79 -1.22 -2.85
CA THR A 161 10.28 -1.83 -1.62
C THR A 161 10.21 -0.74 -0.56
N GLN A 162 9.02 -0.19 -0.33
CA GLN A 162 8.77 0.66 0.83
C GLN A 162 8.21 -0.21 1.96
N ASN A 163 8.97 -0.36 3.04
CA ASN A 163 8.43 -0.82 4.32
C ASN A 163 7.81 0.39 5.03
N ILE A 164 6.50 0.57 4.90
CA ILE A 164 5.73 1.45 5.78
C ILE A 164 5.10 0.53 6.83
N GLU A 165 5.47 0.73 8.10
CA GLU A 165 5.32 -0.18 9.24
C GLU A 165 3.93 -0.84 9.43
N ASN A 166 2.86 -0.38 8.75
CA ASN A 166 1.51 -0.93 8.88
C ASN A 166 0.69 -0.99 7.56
N ASN A 167 1.29 -0.97 6.38
CA ASN A 167 0.51 -1.15 5.14
C ASN A 167 1.31 -1.89 4.06
N TYR A 168 0.93 -3.14 3.79
CA TYR A 168 1.49 -3.93 2.69
C TYR A 168 0.90 -3.46 1.36
N GLY A 169 1.62 -2.58 0.67
CA GLY A 169 1.34 -2.20 -0.71
C GLY A 169 2.63 -2.02 -1.49
N THR A 170 2.78 -2.71 -2.61
CA THR A 170 3.86 -2.45 -3.56
C THR A 170 3.56 -1.16 -4.31
N ALA A 171 4.42 -0.15 -4.18
CA ALA A 171 4.37 1.06 -5.01
C ALA A 171 5.33 0.89 -6.19
N SER A 172 4.80 0.69 -7.39
CA SER A 172 5.61 0.75 -8.62
C SER A 172 5.73 2.21 -9.05
N ALA A 173 6.87 2.86 -8.82
CA ALA A 173 7.15 4.15 -9.44
C ALA A 173 7.74 3.92 -10.83
N VAL A 174 7.35 4.78 -11.78
CA VAL A 174 7.97 4.78 -13.10
C VAL A 174 8.58 6.14 -13.37
N GLY A 175 9.90 6.14 -13.43
CA GLY A 175 10.72 7.26 -13.85
C GLY A 175 12.17 6.80 -13.92
N ALA A 176 12.83 7.07 -15.04
CA ALA A 176 14.28 6.91 -15.14
C ALA A 176 14.92 8.02 -14.29
N GLY A 177 15.28 7.67 -13.07
CA GLY A 177 16.00 8.55 -12.16
C GLY A 177 16.65 7.69 -11.09
N THR A 178 17.95 7.82 -10.92
CA THR A 178 18.63 7.30 -9.74
C THR A 178 18.04 8.00 -8.52
N ILE A 179 17.26 7.30 -7.71
CA ILE A 179 16.82 7.84 -6.41
C ILE A 179 17.99 7.66 -5.45
N SER A 180 18.80 8.70 -5.31
CA SER A 180 19.63 8.88 -4.12
C SER A 180 18.73 9.43 -3.01
N SER A 181 18.34 8.57 -2.06
CA SER A 181 17.80 9.05 -0.78
C SER A 181 18.93 9.75 -0.03
N VAL A 182 18.96 11.07 -0.14
CA VAL A 182 19.69 11.91 0.80
C VAL A 182 18.67 12.27 1.87
N ASN A 183 18.80 11.69 3.07
CA ASN A 183 18.12 12.26 4.23
C ASN A 183 18.69 13.67 4.37
N ASN A 184 17.92 14.68 3.97
CA ASN A 184 18.23 16.06 4.33
C ASN A 184 17.98 16.20 5.82
N VAL A 185 18.95 15.73 6.62
CA VAL A 185 19.16 16.27 7.96
C VAL A 185 19.42 17.76 7.73
N SER A 186 18.56 18.61 8.27
CA SER A 186 18.76 20.05 8.10
C SER A 186 20.08 20.45 8.75
N VAL A 187 20.81 21.43 8.20
CA VAL A 187 22.05 21.94 8.81
C VAL A 187 21.83 22.33 10.28
N THR A 188 20.63 22.81 10.59
CA THR A 188 20.14 23.12 11.94
C THR A 188 20.15 21.92 12.89
N ASP A 189 19.86 20.71 12.41
CA ASP A 189 19.84 19.49 13.24
C ASP A 189 21.25 19.02 13.58
N VAL A 190 22.21 19.17 12.66
CA VAL A 190 23.63 18.81 12.89
C VAL A 190 24.27 19.76 13.90
N GLU A 191 24.07 21.07 13.77
CA GLU A 191 24.58 22.05 14.74
C GLU A 191 23.99 21.83 16.13
N THR A 192 22.70 21.47 16.21
CA THR A 192 22.04 21.13 17.48
C THR A 192 22.69 19.91 18.14
N VAL A 193 22.93 18.83 17.37
CA VAL A 193 23.60 17.62 17.90
C VAL A 193 25.02 17.94 18.35
N LYS A 194 25.79 18.72 17.57
CA LYS A 194 27.15 19.14 17.95
C LYS A 194 27.17 19.91 19.26
N LYS A 195 26.23 20.83 19.43
CA LYS A 195 26.10 21.62 20.65
C LYS A 195 25.80 20.70 21.83
N LEU A 196 24.84 19.79 21.67
CA LEU A 196 24.47 18.85 22.72
C LEU A 196 25.63 17.91 23.11
N CYS A 197 26.40 17.41 22.14
CA CYS A 197 27.63 16.67 22.40
C CYS A 197 28.64 17.50 23.22
N SER A 198 28.82 18.78 22.86
CA SER A 198 29.75 19.67 23.57
C SER A 198 29.30 19.95 25.00
N ASP A 199 27.99 20.18 25.20
CA ASP A 199 27.40 20.40 26.52
C ASP A 199 27.54 19.16 27.42
N ILE A 200 27.31 17.95 26.85
CA ILE A 200 27.52 16.68 27.55
C ILE A 200 28.98 16.50 27.97
N LEU A 201 29.95 16.78 27.08
CA LEU A 201 31.38 16.65 27.41
C LEU A 201 31.80 17.60 28.55
N ILE A 202 31.28 18.83 28.55
CA ILE A 202 31.52 19.81 29.61
C ILE A 202 30.96 19.32 30.93
N ASP A 203 29.70 18.88 30.94
CA ASP A 203 29.04 18.43 32.16
C ASP A 203 29.69 17.13 32.67
N LEU A 204 30.04 16.20 31.79
CA LEU A 204 30.71 14.94 32.14
C LEU A 204 32.06 15.18 32.83
N ALA A 205 32.84 16.17 32.39
CA ALA A 205 34.12 16.53 33.01
C ALA A 205 33.96 17.02 34.46
N GLY A 206 32.83 17.64 34.79
CA GLY A 206 32.49 18.12 36.13
C GLY A 206 31.95 17.04 37.08
N LEU A 207 31.74 15.81 36.59
CA LEU A 207 31.06 14.74 37.33
C LEU A 207 32.02 13.63 37.78
N ASN A 208 31.92 13.24 39.05
CA ASN A 208 32.71 12.17 39.66
C ASN A 208 31.91 10.86 39.82
N MET A 209 30.92 10.59 38.95
CA MET A 209 30.02 9.42 39.07
C MET A 209 30.42 8.21 38.22
N PHE A 210 31.28 8.42 37.22
CA PHE A 210 31.80 7.36 36.35
C PHE A 210 33.25 7.08 36.72
N SER A 211 33.69 5.83 36.53
CA SER A 211 35.13 5.51 36.53
C SER A 211 35.81 6.25 35.38
N GLU A 212 37.13 6.45 35.48
CA GLU A 212 37.89 7.06 34.38
C GLU A 212 37.77 6.24 33.09
N ASP A 213 37.77 4.90 33.18
CA ASP A 213 37.51 4.01 32.04
C ASP A 213 36.11 4.22 31.42
N ASP A 214 35.06 4.34 32.24
CA ASP A 214 33.70 4.58 31.75
C ASP A 214 33.59 5.98 31.10
N LYS A 215 34.27 6.99 31.65
CA LYS A 215 34.31 8.35 31.07
C LYS A 215 35.01 8.34 29.72
N GLU A 216 36.15 7.65 29.61
CA GLU A 216 36.91 7.55 28.35
C GLU A 216 36.05 6.94 27.24
N ILE A 217 35.30 5.87 27.54
CA ILE A 217 34.36 5.26 26.58
C ILE A 217 33.25 6.24 26.17
N ILE A 218 32.62 6.91 27.14
CA ILE A 218 31.54 7.86 26.85
C ILE A 218 32.06 9.04 26.00
N ILE A 219 33.27 9.54 26.30
CA ILE A 219 33.91 10.61 25.54
C ILE A 219 34.18 10.17 24.10
N ASP A 220 34.82 9.02 23.89
CA ASP A 220 35.11 8.49 22.55
C ASP A 220 33.83 8.26 21.72
N ASP A 221 32.77 7.75 22.34
CA ASP A 221 31.50 7.55 21.67
C ASP A 221 30.80 8.89 21.32
N ILE A 222 30.88 9.90 22.19
CA ILE A 222 30.36 11.25 21.92
C ILE A 222 31.15 11.93 20.80
N GLU A 223 32.49 11.83 20.79
CA GLU A 223 33.35 12.35 19.73
C GLU A 223 33.11 11.62 18.39
N THR A 224 32.88 10.30 18.45
CA THR A 224 32.46 9.50 17.30
C THR A 224 31.14 10.00 16.74
N ILE A 225 30.15 10.30 17.59
CA ILE A 225 28.88 10.88 17.15
C ILE A 225 29.12 12.24 16.50
N GLN A 226 29.84 13.14 17.16
CA GLN A 226 30.08 14.50 16.70
C GLN A 226 30.81 14.56 15.34
N SER A 227 31.80 13.70 15.14
CA SER A 227 32.54 13.59 13.88
C SER A 227 31.68 12.96 12.77
N GLU A 228 30.95 11.89 13.08
CA GLU A 228 30.21 11.13 12.07
C GLU A 228 28.94 11.87 11.60
N VAL A 229 28.25 12.65 12.45
CA VAL A 229 27.13 13.51 12.00
C VAL A 229 27.57 14.67 11.11
N SER A 230 28.87 14.99 11.10
CA SER A 230 29.47 16.05 10.28
C SER A 230 30.09 15.54 8.98
N ALA A 231 30.14 14.22 8.80
CA ALA A 231 30.81 13.62 7.67
C ALA A 231 30.01 13.83 6.39
N ASP A 232 30.69 13.96 5.25
CA ASP A 232 30.03 14.04 3.93
C ASP A 232 29.20 12.78 3.62
N SER A 233 29.53 11.65 4.25
CA SER A 233 28.82 10.38 4.14
C SER A 233 28.75 9.64 5.48
N PRO A 234 27.82 10.03 6.38
CA PRO A 234 27.67 9.44 7.70
C PRO A 234 27.31 7.95 7.65
N LYS A 235 28.04 7.12 8.39
CA LYS A 235 27.78 5.69 8.54
C LYS A 235 26.81 5.47 9.70
N LYS A 236 25.53 5.26 9.37
CA LYS A 236 24.44 4.96 10.33
C LYS A 236 24.82 3.91 11.40
N ILE A 237 25.54 2.85 11.00
CA ILE A 237 25.95 1.78 11.93
C ILE A 237 26.93 2.25 13.00
N LYS A 238 27.79 3.25 12.71
CA LYS A 238 28.71 3.81 13.70
C LYS A 238 27.96 4.66 14.72
N LEU A 239 27.09 5.56 14.27
CA LEU A 239 26.22 6.36 15.13
C LEU A 239 25.39 5.47 16.06
N LYS A 240 24.82 4.37 15.54
CA LYS A 240 24.04 3.41 16.33
C LYS A 240 24.88 2.69 17.39
N LYS A 241 26.10 2.28 17.04
CA LYS A 241 27.01 1.61 17.99
C LYS A 241 27.42 2.54 19.13
N ALA A 242 27.82 3.77 18.81
CA ALA A 242 28.18 4.78 19.80
C ALA A 242 26.99 5.11 20.72
N TRP A 243 25.80 5.34 20.16
CA TRP A 243 24.60 5.58 20.97
C TRP A 243 24.23 4.40 21.88
N ASN A 244 24.28 3.16 21.36
CA ASN A 244 23.97 1.98 22.17
C ASN A 244 24.94 1.79 23.34
N SER A 245 26.21 2.11 23.13
CA SER A 245 27.22 2.11 24.18
C SER A 245 26.88 3.14 25.27
N ILE A 246 26.68 4.41 24.89
CA ILE A 246 26.25 5.50 25.80
C ILE A 246 24.97 5.14 26.55
N HIS A 247 23.97 4.62 25.86
CA HIS A 247 22.69 4.21 26.45
C HIS A 247 22.87 3.16 27.56
N GLY A 248 23.89 2.31 27.47
CA GLY A 248 24.26 1.36 28.52
C GLY A 248 24.74 1.99 29.83
N PHE A 249 25.20 3.25 29.79
CA PHE A 249 25.65 4.00 30.96
C PHE A 249 24.55 4.84 31.61
N ILE A 250 23.48 5.19 30.89
CA ILE A 250 22.37 6.00 31.41
C ILE A 250 21.77 5.42 32.72
N PRO A 251 21.54 4.09 32.85
CA PRO A 251 21.02 3.52 34.11
C PRO A 251 21.96 3.66 35.31
N LYS A 252 23.26 3.95 35.09
CA LYS A 252 24.24 4.16 36.16
C LYS A 252 24.19 5.59 36.72
N ILE A 253 23.47 6.51 36.06
CA ILE A 253 23.39 7.92 36.46
C ILE A 253 22.31 8.09 37.55
N PRO A 254 22.64 8.72 38.69
CA PRO A 254 21.64 9.06 39.70
C PRO A 254 20.46 9.86 39.13
N ALA A 255 19.25 9.53 39.56
CA ALA A 255 18.04 10.23 39.13
C ALA A 255 18.09 11.72 39.50
N GLY A 256 17.64 12.58 38.59
CA GLY A 256 17.54 14.03 38.81
C GLY A 256 18.75 14.85 38.36
N LEU A 257 19.79 14.23 37.79
CA LEU A 257 20.92 14.95 37.18
C LEU A 257 20.57 15.43 35.76
N GLY A 258 20.97 16.66 35.44
CA GLY A 258 20.71 17.29 34.13
C GLY A 258 21.31 16.52 32.95
N ILE A 259 22.45 15.86 33.15
CA ILE A 259 23.14 15.09 32.11
C ILE A 259 22.30 13.90 31.60
N THR A 260 21.42 13.33 32.43
CA THR A 260 20.49 12.28 31.99
C THR A 260 19.52 12.80 30.93
N LEU A 261 19.01 14.02 31.11
CA LEU A 261 18.11 14.65 30.13
C LEU A 261 18.84 14.96 28.83
N GLN A 262 20.09 15.41 28.90
CA GLN A 262 20.92 15.66 27.72
C GLN A 262 21.17 14.38 26.93
N PHE A 263 21.49 13.26 27.61
CA PHE A 263 21.61 11.97 26.92
C PHE A 263 20.29 11.55 26.28
N MET A 264 19.15 11.69 26.95
CA MET A 264 17.84 11.37 26.37
C MET A 264 17.53 12.22 25.13
N GLU A 265 17.77 13.53 25.20
CA GLU A 265 17.60 14.44 24.06
C GLU A 265 18.54 14.07 22.90
N LEU A 266 19.79 13.67 23.20
CA LEU A 266 20.74 13.22 22.19
C LEU A 266 20.22 11.96 21.48
N GLY A 267 19.68 11.00 22.24
CA GLY A 267 19.07 9.80 21.69
C GLY A 267 17.88 10.10 20.77
N GLU A 268 17.01 11.01 21.18
CA GLU A 268 15.87 11.46 20.37
C GLU A 268 16.34 12.12 19.07
N LYS A 269 17.34 13.01 19.14
CA LYS A 269 17.92 13.66 17.96
C LYS A 269 18.63 12.68 17.05
N LEU A 270 19.37 11.70 17.59
CA LEU A 270 20.01 10.67 16.78
C LEU A 270 19.01 9.72 16.12
N SER A 271 17.81 9.55 16.69
CA SER A 271 16.75 8.76 16.08
C SER A 271 16.38 9.26 14.67
N THR A 272 16.42 10.58 14.44
CA THR A 272 16.15 11.17 13.12
C THR A 272 17.25 10.89 12.09
N PHE A 273 18.46 10.49 12.52
CA PHE A 273 19.55 10.04 11.64
C PHE A 273 19.46 8.55 11.31
N PHE A 274 18.75 7.76 12.12
CA PHE A 274 18.62 6.31 11.92
C PHE A 274 17.56 5.96 10.87
N PHE A 275 16.46 6.73 10.81
CA PHE A 275 15.36 6.54 9.87
C PHE A 275 15.59 7.32 8.57
#